data_AF-A0A6A5AXA8-F1
#
_entry.id   AF-A0A6A5AXA8-F1
#
_cell.length_a   1.000
_cell.length_b   1.000
_cell.length_c   1.000
_cell.angle_alpha   90.00
_cell.angle_beta   90.00
_cell.angle_gamma   90.00
#
_symmetry.space_group_name_H-M   'P 1'
#
loop_
_entity.id
_entity.type
_entity.pdbx_description
1 polymer ?
#
loop_
_entity_poly.entity_id
_entity_poly.type
_entity_poly.pdbx_seq_one_letter_code
_entity_poly.pdbx_strand_id
1 'polypeptide(L)'
;MEKMRVLNPGALTNFSYMYMSLQYKVVSRSVDDVIASTLMAFDMLNDEKLANVFLTLQAVMRLVLEHRGGNHFKLPHLHKDAMRRAGTLMLNVTCPVSILFAANMLQQ
;
A
#
# COMPACT_ATOMS: atom_id res chain seq x y z
N MET A 1 -28.44 -8.42 10.47
CA MET A 1 -27.01 -8.77 10.48
C MET A 1 -26.62 -9.22 9.09
N GLU A 2 -26.31 -8.27 8.22
CA GLU A 2 -25.91 -8.54 6.83
C GLU A 2 -24.39 -8.34 6.72
N LYS A 3 -23.67 -9.38 6.30
CA LYS A 3 -22.21 -9.36 6.12
C LYS A 3 -21.87 -8.47 4.92
N MET A 4 -21.46 -7.23 5.18
CA MET A 4 -20.80 -6.41 4.15
C MET A 4 -19.34 -6.86 4.02
N ARG A 5 -19.15 -7.88 3.18
CA ARG A 5 -17.87 -8.30 2.64
C ARG A 5 -17.47 -7.28 1.57
N VAL A 6 -16.70 -6.26 1.93
CA VAL A 6 -16.11 -5.31 0.97
C VAL A 6 -14.62 -5.18 1.25
N LEU A 7 -13.85 -5.59 0.24
CA LEU A 7 -12.41 -5.44 -0.04
C LEU A 7 -11.49 -4.92 1.07
N ASN A 8 -10.42 -5.68 1.35
CA ASN A 8 -9.24 -5.22 2.09
C ASN A 8 -8.42 -4.24 1.20
N PRO A 9 -8.31 -2.94 1.55
CA PRO A 9 -7.81 -1.89 0.65
C PRO A 9 -6.36 -1.47 0.97
N GLY A 10 -5.45 -2.41 1.16
CA GLY A 10 -4.05 -2.12 1.45
C GLY A 10 -3.18 -2.02 0.19
N ALA A 11 -3.20 -0.91 -0.55
CA ALA A 11 -2.08 -0.45 -1.40
C ALA A 11 -2.34 0.83 -2.22
N LEU A 12 -3.59 1.25 -2.46
CA LEU A 12 -3.89 2.31 -3.45
C LEU A 12 -4.63 3.54 -2.89
N THR A 13 -4.69 3.69 -1.57
CA THR A 13 -5.48 4.74 -0.91
C THR A 13 -4.71 5.44 0.20
N ASN A 14 -3.39 5.56 0.14
CA ASN A 14 -2.65 6.05 1.31
C ASN A 14 -3.04 7.47 1.72
N PHE A 15 -3.27 8.41 0.80
CA PHE A 15 -3.74 9.75 1.17
C PHE A 15 -5.18 9.75 1.68
N SER A 16 -6.11 9.10 0.98
CA SER A 16 -7.52 9.04 1.40
C SER A 16 -7.74 8.21 2.66
N TYR A 17 -6.93 7.18 2.89
CA TYR A 17 -6.95 6.34 4.09
C TYR A 17 -6.20 7.00 5.26
N MET A 18 -5.12 7.74 5.00
CA MET A 18 -4.52 8.64 5.99
C MET A 18 -5.54 9.68 6.43
N TYR A 19 -6.20 10.35 5.48
CA TYR A 19 -7.28 11.32 5.72
C TYR A 19 -8.45 10.70 6.50
N MET A 20 -8.97 9.55 6.06
CA MET A 20 -10.07 8.86 6.76
C MET A 20 -9.64 8.34 8.13
N SER A 21 -8.41 7.82 8.29
CA SER A 21 -7.82 7.48 9.60
C SER A 21 -7.65 8.71 10.48
N LEU A 22 -7.37 9.88 9.91
CA LEU A 22 -7.23 11.13 10.63
C LEU A 22 -8.59 11.59 11.13
N GLN A 23 -9.61 11.59 10.29
CA GLN A 23 -10.98 11.91 10.67
C GLN A 23 -11.52 10.97 11.78
N TYR A 24 -11.10 9.70 11.78
CA TYR A 24 -11.43 8.74 12.84
C TYR A 24 -10.65 8.94 14.15
N LYS A 25 -9.46 9.56 14.11
CA LYS A 25 -8.58 9.77 15.28
C LYS A 25 -8.60 11.19 15.83
N VAL A 26 -8.99 12.15 15.00
CA VAL A 26 -9.01 13.59 15.24
C VAL A 26 -10.36 14.08 14.78
N VAL A 27 -11.27 14.33 15.72
CA VAL A 27 -12.56 14.96 15.43
C VAL A 27 -12.27 16.38 14.96
N SER A 28 -12.20 16.55 13.64
CA SER A 28 -11.96 17.84 12.99
C SER A 28 -13.29 18.57 12.93
N ARG A 29 -13.42 19.66 13.67
CA ARG A 29 -14.67 20.43 13.77
C ARG A 29 -14.69 21.64 12.83
N SER A 30 -13.56 21.91 12.17
CA SER A 30 -13.35 23.00 11.24
C SER A 30 -12.46 22.60 10.06
N VAL A 31 -12.46 23.43 9.02
CA VAL A 31 -11.56 23.27 7.86
C VAL A 31 -10.09 23.41 8.29
N ASP A 32 -9.80 24.29 9.25
CA ASP A 32 -8.45 24.50 9.77
C ASP A 32 -7.90 23.24 10.46
N ASP A 33 -8.74 22.51 11.20
CA ASP A 33 -8.35 21.23 11.82
C ASP A 33 -7.96 20.19 10.77
N VAL A 34 -8.68 20.17 9.64
CA VAL A 34 -8.40 19.26 8.53
C VAL A 34 -7.07 19.62 7.85
N ILE A 35 -6.81 20.91 7.66
CA ILE A 35 -5.54 21.40 7.08
C ILE A 35 -4.38 21.05 8.02
N ALA A 36 -4.49 21.39 9.30
CA ALA A 36 -3.45 21.15 10.30
C ALA A 36 -3.15 19.65 10.45
N SER A 37 -4.18 18.82 10.53
CA SER A 37 -4.00 17.37 10.62
C SER A 37 -3.36 16.80 9.36
N THR A 38 -3.78 17.23 8.17
CA THR A 38 -3.18 16.79 6.90
C THR A 38 -1.70 17.16 6.81
N LEU A 39 -1.33 18.38 7.22
CA LEU A 39 0.07 18.82 7.30
C LEU A 39 0.86 17.97 8.29
N MET A 40 0.32 17.69 9.47
CA MET A 40 0.97 16.79 10.44
C MET A 40 1.15 15.37 9.89
N ALA A 41 0.16 14.84 9.17
CA ALA A 41 0.27 13.53 8.54
C ALA A 41 1.36 13.51 7.46
N PHE A 42 1.50 14.61 6.72
CA PHE A 42 2.56 14.79 5.73
C PHE A 42 3.94 14.90 6.40
N ASP A 43 4.09 15.69 7.46
CA ASP A 43 5.34 15.78 8.23
C ASP A 43 5.72 14.45 8.89
N MET A 44 4.72 13.67 9.32
CA MET A 44 4.94 12.32 9.85
C MET A 44 5.34 11.30 8.78
N LEU A 45 5.15 11.61 7.50
CA LEU A 45 5.58 10.76 6.39
C LEU A 45 7.06 11.03 6.12
N ASN A 46 7.91 10.10 6.56
CA ASN A 46 9.34 10.16 6.27
C ASN A 46 9.72 9.22 5.11
N ASP A 47 10.93 9.39 4.59
CA ASP A 47 11.46 8.63 3.45
C ASP A 47 11.38 7.12 3.68
N GLU A 48 11.63 6.66 4.92
CA GLU A 48 11.52 5.24 5.26
C GLU A 48 10.09 4.70 5.12
N LYS A 49 9.08 5.45 5.59
CA LYS A 49 7.68 5.07 5.44
C LYS A 49 7.28 5.05 3.96
N LEU A 50 7.74 6.03 3.19
CA LEU A 50 7.46 6.08 1.76
C LEU A 50 8.09 4.90 1.01
N ALA A 51 9.36 4.59 1.29
CA ALA A 51 10.05 3.42 0.73
C ALA A 51 9.32 2.11 1.11
N ASN A 52 8.85 2.00 2.34
CA ASN A 52 8.10 0.84 2.80
C ASN A 52 6.78 0.64 2.04
N VAL A 53 6.06 1.74 1.78
CA VAL A 53 4.83 1.74 0.99
C VAL A 53 5.12 1.33 -0.45
N PHE A 54 6.17 1.90 -1.06
CA PHE A 54 6.54 1.63 -2.43
C PHE A 54 6.90 0.15 -2.66
N LEU A 55 7.70 -0.45 -1.76
CA LEU A 55 8.04 -1.87 -1.82
C LEU A 55 6.81 -2.77 -1.66
N THR A 56 5.87 -2.42 -0.77
CA THR A 56 4.62 -3.16 -0.64
C THR A 56 3.78 -3.05 -1.91
N LEU A 57 3.69 -1.87 -2.52
CA LEU A 57 2.95 -1.68 -3.77
C LEU A 57 3.52 -2.55 -4.89
N GLN A 58 4.84 -2.56 -5.06
CA GLN A 58 5.49 -3.40 -6.06
C GLN A 58 5.24 -4.90 -5.84
N ALA A 59 5.26 -5.36 -4.60
CA ALA A 59 4.95 -6.75 -4.28
C ALA A 59 3.48 -7.07 -4.61
N VAL A 60 2.54 -6.19 -4.24
CA VAL A 60 1.12 -6.35 -4.58
C VAL A 60 0.92 -6.37 -6.10
N MET A 61 1.56 -5.48 -6.85
CA MET A 61 1.44 -5.44 -8.32
C MET A 61 1.91 -6.75 -8.96
N ARG A 62 2.99 -7.36 -8.44
CA ARG A 62 3.38 -8.69 -8.89
C ARG A 62 2.32 -9.73 -8.58
N LEU A 63 1.78 -9.75 -7.37
CA LEU A 63 0.73 -10.69 -7.00
C LEU A 63 -0.51 -10.53 -7.90
N VAL A 64 -0.88 -9.30 -8.26
CA VAL A 64 -1.94 -9.04 -9.25
C VAL A 64 -1.62 -9.68 -10.60
N LEU A 65 -0.38 -9.56 -11.08
CA LEU A 65 0.05 -10.20 -12.33
C LEU A 65 0.01 -11.74 -12.21
N GLU A 66 0.49 -12.31 -11.10
CA GLU A 66 0.46 -13.75 -10.82
C GLU A 66 -0.98 -14.31 -10.77
N HIS A 67 -1.91 -13.52 -10.24
CA HIS A 67 -3.32 -13.89 -10.08
C HIS A 67 -4.20 -13.37 -11.23
N ARG A 68 -3.59 -13.02 -12.38
CA ARG A 68 -4.30 -12.64 -13.62
C ARG A 68 -5.30 -11.50 -13.41
N GLY A 69 -4.91 -10.48 -12.64
CA GLY A 69 -5.75 -9.33 -12.30
C GLY A 69 -6.67 -9.54 -11.10
N GLY A 70 -6.76 -10.77 -10.57
CA GLY A 70 -7.52 -11.06 -9.36
C GLY A 70 -6.85 -10.51 -8.09
N ASN A 71 -7.64 -10.30 -7.03
CA ASN A 71 -7.19 -9.79 -5.73
C ASN A 71 -7.30 -10.84 -4.60
N HIS A 72 -7.57 -12.09 -4.95
CA HIS A 72 -7.72 -13.22 -4.02
C HIS A 72 -6.34 -13.75 -3.58
N PHE A 73 -5.53 -12.88 -2.99
CA PHE A 73 -4.22 -13.23 -2.47
C PHE A 73 -4.01 -12.64 -1.08
N LYS A 74 -3.12 -13.27 -0.31
CA LYS A 74 -2.70 -12.73 0.99
C LYS A 74 -1.72 -11.59 0.75
N LEU A 75 -1.84 -10.52 1.54
CA LEU A 75 -0.86 -9.44 1.46
C LEU A 75 0.53 -9.94 1.90
N PRO A 76 1.59 -9.60 1.16
CA PRO A 76 2.93 -10.06 1.47
C PRO A 76 3.51 -9.31 2.69
N HIS A 77 3.91 -10.06 3.71
CA HIS A 77 4.68 -9.54 4.83
C HIS A 77 6.18 -9.54 4.48
N LEU A 78 6.66 -8.41 3.93
CA LEU A 78 8.03 -8.28 3.43
C LEU A 78 9.10 -8.09 4.52
N HIS A 79 8.76 -8.08 5.81
CA HIS A 79 9.72 -7.89 6.93
C HIS A 79 10.68 -6.69 6.75
N LYS A 80 10.18 -5.59 6.17
CA LYS A 80 10.98 -4.44 5.71
C LYS A 80 11.85 -3.82 6.80
N ASP A 81 11.32 -3.68 8.02
CA ASP A 81 12.08 -3.11 9.14
C ASP A 81 13.22 -4.03 9.59
N ALA A 82 13.02 -5.35 9.54
CA ALA A 82 14.07 -6.31 9.86
C ALA A 82 15.18 -6.27 8.79
N MET A 83 14.83 -6.22 7.51
CA MET A 83 15.81 -6.10 6.42
C MET A 83 16.55 -4.77 6.46
N ARG A 84 15.88 -3.67 6.80
CA ARG A 84 16.53 -2.35 6.95
C ARG A 84 17.56 -2.38 8.08
N ARG A 85 17.20 -2.92 9.25
CA ARG A 85 18.14 -3.09 10.38
C ARG A 85 19.33 -3.99 10.01
N ALA A 86 19.13 -4.98 9.16
CA ALA A 86 20.18 -5.85 8.67
C ALA A 86 21.01 -5.24 7.51
N GLY A 87 20.64 -4.05 7.01
CA GLY A 87 21.31 -3.43 5.86
C GLY A 87 21.04 -4.13 4.51
N THR A 88 20.04 -5.00 4.44
CA THR A 88 19.73 -5.85 3.27
C THR A 88 18.41 -5.49 2.60
N LEU A 89 17.82 -4.32 2.92
CA LEU A 89 16.57 -3.88 2.33
C LEU A 89 16.74 -3.67 0.82
N MET A 90 16.02 -4.46 0.03
CA MET A 90 15.96 -4.31 -1.42
C MET A 90 15.36 -2.95 -1.81
N LEU A 91 15.88 -2.35 -2.89
CA LEU A 91 15.31 -1.12 -3.46
C LEU A 91 14.01 -1.38 -4.23
N ASN A 92 13.93 -2.53 -4.89
CA ASN A 92 12.78 -2.95 -5.70
C ASN A 92 12.51 -4.45 -5.54
N VAL A 93 11.27 -4.87 -5.76
CA VAL A 93 10.89 -6.28 -5.77
C VAL A 93 11.10 -6.88 -7.17
N THR A 94 11.92 -7.94 -7.31
CA THR A 94 12.33 -8.58 -8.60
C THR A 94 11.23 -9.30 -9.39
N CYS A 95 10.57 -8.70 -10.38
CA CYS A 95 9.47 -9.36 -11.10
C CYS A 95 9.98 -10.24 -12.27
N PRO A 96 9.74 -11.56 -12.28
CA PRO A 96 10.09 -12.40 -13.42
C PRO A 96 9.38 -11.98 -14.71
N VAL A 97 10.12 -11.90 -15.81
CA VAL A 97 9.58 -11.48 -17.12
C VAL A 97 8.54 -12.47 -17.66
N SER A 98 8.65 -13.75 -17.30
CA SER A 98 7.66 -14.78 -17.64
C SER A 98 6.26 -14.46 -17.12
N ILE A 99 6.15 -13.89 -15.91
CA ILE A 99 4.87 -13.49 -15.31
C ILE A 99 4.29 -12.30 -16.08
N LEU A 100 5.13 -11.34 -16.47
CA LEU A 100 4.71 -10.20 -17.27
C LEU A 100 4.18 -10.63 -18.64
N PHE A 101 4.89 -11.52 -19.33
CA PHE A 101 4.44 -12.06 -20.62
C PHE A 101 3.13 -12.84 -20.47
N ALA A 102 3.03 -13.71 -19.46
CA ALA A 102 1.81 -14.48 -19.22
C ALA A 102 0.59 -13.59 -18.94
N ALA A 103 0.77 -12.48 -18.22
CA ALA A 103 -0.30 -11.51 -17.99
C ALA A 103 -0.70 -10.78 -19.27
N ASN A 104 0.26 -10.39 -20.11
CA ASN A 104 0.01 -9.69 -21.37
C ASN A 104 -0.73 -10.56 -22.41
N MET A 105 -0.46 -11.86 -22.44
CA MET A 105 -1.11 -12.81 -23.36
C MET A 105 -2.58 -13.09 -23.03
N LEU A 106 -3.06 -12.68 -21.85
CA LEU A 106 -4.46 -12.84 -21.43
C LEU A 106 -5.32 -11.62 -21.72
N GLN A 107 -4.71 -10.54 -22.21
CA GLN A 107 -5.40 -9.32 -22.60
C GLN A 107 -5.69 -9.25 -24.11
N GLN A 108 -5.33 -10.28 -24.88
CA GLN A 108 -5.68 -10.48 -26.30
C GLN A 108 -6.72 -11.59 -26.44
#